data_AF-A0A946FKR1-F1
#
_entry.id   AF-A0A946FKR1-F1
#
_cell.length_a   1.000
_cell.length_b   1.000
_cell.length_c   1.000
_cell.angle_alpha   90.00
_cell.angle_beta   90.00
_cell.angle_gamma   90.00
#
_symmetry.space_group_name_H-M   'P 1'
#
loop_
_entity.id
_entity.type
_entity.pdbx_description
1 polymer ?
#
loop_
_entity_poly.entity_id
_entity_poly.type
_entity_poly.pdbx_seq_one_letter_code
_entity_poly.pdbx_strand_id
1 'polypeptide(L)'
;MLVGILQPSYLPWLGFFEQMAKVDIFVLYDDVQYDRRSWRNRNRIKNSQRVQWLSVPVMTKGKHAQLINQALIDSVTKMYLVLLWQISRFFYNFV
;
A
#
# COMPACT_ATOMS: atom_id res chain seq x y z
N MET A 1 2.35 20.08 16.47
CA MET A 1 2.69 18.70 16.12
C MET A 1 1.54 18.11 15.32
N LEU A 2 1.72 17.95 14.01
CA LEU A 2 0.79 17.35 13.07
C LEU A 2 1.11 15.86 12.92
N VAL A 3 0.09 15.01 13.10
CA VAL A 3 0.21 13.56 12.96
C VAL A 3 -0.73 13.10 11.86
N GLY A 4 -0.19 12.41 10.85
CA GLY A 4 -0.94 11.76 9.79
C GLY A 4 -0.98 10.26 10.00
N ILE A 5 -2.16 9.64 9.85
CA ILE A 5 -2.33 8.19 10.04
C ILE A 5 -3.11 7.65 8.86
N LEU A 6 -2.51 6.74 8.08
CA LEU A 6 -3.16 6.12 6.93
C LEU A 6 -2.88 4.62 6.87
N GLN A 7 -3.88 3.85 6.43
CA GLN A 7 -3.68 2.45 6.10
C GLN A 7 -2.79 2.33 4.86
N PRO A 8 -1.86 1.37 4.83
CA PRO A 8 -1.03 1.15 3.64
C PRO A 8 -1.89 0.65 2.47
N SER A 9 -1.56 1.11 1.27
CA SER A 9 -2.19 0.67 0.02
C SER A 9 -1.13 0.22 -0.97
N TYR A 10 -1.45 -0.78 -1.79
CA TYR A 10 -0.65 -1.13 -2.96
C TYR A 10 -0.63 0.06 -3.93
N LEU A 11 0.56 0.47 -4.40
CA LEU A 11 0.77 1.64 -5.28
C LEU A 11 -0.04 2.87 -4.81
N PRO A 12 0.38 3.53 -3.71
CA PRO A 12 -0.35 4.68 -3.19
C PRO A 12 -0.51 5.80 -4.23
N TRP A 13 -1.63 6.50 -4.12
CA TRP A 13 -1.94 7.66 -4.95
C TRP A 13 -1.21 8.91 -4.44
N LEU A 14 -1.12 9.96 -5.26
CA LEU A 14 -0.29 11.14 -4.98
C LEU A 14 -0.57 11.81 -3.63
N GLY A 15 -1.83 11.93 -3.22
CA GLY A 15 -2.16 12.59 -1.96
C GLY A 15 -1.88 11.74 -0.71
N PHE A 16 -1.54 10.46 -0.83
CA PHE A 16 -0.90 9.71 0.26
C PHE A 16 0.47 10.32 0.58
N PHE A 17 1.28 10.57 -0.46
CA PHE A 17 2.59 11.19 -0.32
C PHE A 17 2.50 12.66 0.07
N GLU A 18 1.51 13.38 -0.46
CA GLU A 18 1.25 14.77 -0.06
C GLU A 18 0.92 14.87 1.44
N GLN A 19 0.08 13.97 1.96
CA GLN A 19 -0.23 13.92 3.40
C GLN A 19 1.01 13.58 4.22
N MET A 20 1.80 12.60 3.77
CA MET A 20 3.08 12.24 4.41
C MET A 20 4.04 13.43 4.47
N ALA A 21 4.14 14.23 3.41
CA ALA A 21 5.02 15.39 3.34
C ALA A 21 4.54 16.59 4.20
N LYS A 22 3.26 16.63 4.59
CA LYS A 22 2.65 17.74 5.34
C LYS A 22 2.63 17.56 6.85
N VAL A 23 3.03 16.39 7.37
CA VAL A 23 2.92 16.06 8.80
C VAL A 23 4.29 15.89 9.45
N ASP A 24 4.39 16.16 10.75
CA ASP A 24 5.62 15.95 11.52
C ASP A 24 5.88 14.46 11.77
N ILE A 25 4.81 13.69 11.95
CA ILE A 25 4.84 12.23 12.16
C ILE A 25 3.81 11.58 11.24
N PHE A 26 4.24 10.63 10.43
CA PHE A 26 3.37 9.83 9.59
C PHE A 26 3.36 8.37 10.05
N VAL A 27 2.20 7.87 10.43
CA VAL A 27 2.00 6.50 10.95
C VAL A 27 1.30 5.65 9.89
N LEU A 28 1.89 4.50 9.58
CA LEU A 28 1.24 3.46 8.81
C LEU A 28 0.35 2.63 9.73
N TYR A 29 -0.96 2.67 9.48
CA TYR A 29 -1.94 1.95 10.27
C TYR A 29 -2.15 0.54 9.70
N ASP A 30 -1.35 -0.42 10.15
CA ASP A 30 -1.26 -1.77 9.57
C ASP A 30 -1.66 -2.92 10.51
N ASP A 31 -1.97 -2.61 11.77
CA ASP A 31 -2.49 -3.51 12.81
C ASP A 31 -4.02 -3.64 12.76
N VAL A 32 -4.58 -3.57 11.56
CA VAL A 32 -6.02 -3.76 11.26
C VAL A 32 -6.24 -4.94 10.35
N GLN A 33 -7.48 -5.46 10.36
CA GLN A 33 -7.88 -6.57 9.52
C GLN A 33 -7.70 -6.24 8.02
N TYR A 34 -7.07 -7.16 7.31
CA TYR A 34 -6.89 -7.10 5.87
C TYR A 34 -8.23 -7.35 5.14
N ASP A 35 -8.67 -6.35 4.38
CA ASP A 35 -9.84 -6.47 3.50
C ASP A 35 -9.42 -6.88 2.08
N ARG A 36 -9.68 -8.14 1.71
CA ARG A 36 -9.35 -8.71 0.39
C ARG A 36 -9.98 -7.95 -0.78
N ARG A 37 -11.19 -7.40 -0.63
CA ARG A 37 -11.93 -6.76 -1.72
C ARG A 37 -11.75 -5.24 -1.74
N SER A 38 -10.88 -4.74 -0.87
CA SER A 38 -10.58 -3.32 -0.78
C SER A 38 -9.94 -2.76 -2.05
N TRP A 39 -10.26 -1.51 -2.33
CA TRP A 39 -9.56 -0.68 -3.31
C TRP A 39 -8.07 -0.53 -3.00
N ARG A 40 -7.66 -0.69 -1.74
CA ARG A 40 -6.25 -0.63 -1.32
C ARG A 40 -5.37 -1.73 -1.94
N ASN A 41 -5.96 -2.80 -2.48
CA ASN A 41 -5.22 -3.92 -3.07
C ASN A 41 -5.17 -3.88 -4.60
N ARG A 42 -5.73 -2.83 -5.24
CA ARG A 42 -5.81 -2.75 -6.69
C ARG A 42 -5.71 -1.33 -7.21
N ASN A 43 -5.01 -1.16 -8.32
CA ASN A 43 -4.92 0.10 -9.03
C ASN A 43 -5.37 -0.05 -10.48
N ARG A 44 -5.89 1.05 -11.04
CA ARG A 44 -6.12 1.15 -12.47
C ARG A 44 -4.84 1.64 -13.12
N ILE A 45 -4.35 0.87 -14.10
CA ILE A 45 -3.25 1.28 -14.95
C ILE A 45 -3.77 1.46 -16.38
N LYS A 46 -3.35 2.53 -17.03
CA LYS A 46 -3.65 2.79 -18.44
C LYS A 46 -2.46 2.29 -19.26
N ASN A 47 -2.71 1.39 -20.21
CA ASN A 47 -1.76 1.08 -21.27
C ASN A 47 -2.20 1.78 -22.57
N SER A 48 -1.46 1.57 -23.67
CA SER A 48 -1.75 2.17 -24.97
C SER A 48 -3.13 1.80 -25.55
N GLN A 49 -3.79 0.76 -25.05
CA GLN A 49 -5.01 0.19 -25.62
C GLN A 49 -6.22 0.28 -24.68
N ARG A 50 -6.02 0.17 -23.36
CA ARG A 50 -7.11 0.09 -22.36
C ARG A 50 -6.66 0.45 -20.95
N VAL A 51 -7.65 0.71 -20.10
CA VAL A 51 -7.47 0.71 -18.64
C VAL A 51 -7.68 -0.69 -18.11
N GLN A 52 -6.77 -1.17 -17.27
CA GLN A 52 -6.87 -2.49 -16.63
C GLN A 52 -6.58 -2.42 -15.14
N TRP A 53 -7.08 -3.40 -14.40
CA TRP A 53 -6.82 -3.55 -12.97
C TRP A 53 -5.51 -4.29 -12.75
N LEU A 54 -4.61 -3.69 -11.99
CA LEU A 54 -3.46 -4.35 -11.40
C LEU A 54 -3.78 -4.64 -9.93
N SER A 55 -3.79 -5.91 -9.54
CA SER A 55 -4.10 -6.32 -8.16
C SER A 55 -2.89 -6.99 -7.53
N VAL A 56 -2.65 -6.74 -6.24
CA VAL A 56 -1.58 -7.40 -5.50
C VAL A 56 -2.03 -8.80 -5.05
N PRO A 57 -1.28 -9.88 -5.36
CA PRO A 57 -1.69 -11.24 -5.03
C PRO A 57 -1.34 -11.58 -3.58
N VAL A 58 -2.22 -11.19 -2.65
CA VAL A 58 -2.08 -11.52 -1.22
C VAL A 58 -2.67 -12.89 -0.90
N MET A 59 -1.97 -13.66 -0.07
CA MET A 59 -2.43 -14.95 0.43
C MET A 59 -3.61 -14.78 1.40
N THR A 60 -4.82 -15.20 1.00
CA THR A 60 -6.02 -15.08 1.88
C THR A 60 -6.70 -16.39 2.21
N LYS A 61 -6.31 -17.52 1.60
CA LYS A 61 -6.95 -18.81 1.85
C LYS A 61 -6.75 -19.20 3.31
N GLY A 62 -7.83 -19.39 4.07
CA GLY A 62 -7.78 -19.69 5.50
C GLY A 62 -7.34 -18.53 6.41
N LYS A 63 -7.19 -17.31 5.86
CA LYS A 63 -6.63 -16.15 6.56
C LYS A 63 -7.60 -14.96 6.57
N HIS A 64 -8.81 -15.17 7.09
CA HIS A 64 -9.89 -14.18 7.08
C HIS A 64 -9.68 -13.03 8.09
N ALA A 65 -8.99 -13.30 9.19
CA ALA A 65 -8.72 -12.33 10.26
C ALA A 65 -7.26 -11.80 10.25
N GLN A 66 -6.50 -12.04 9.17
CA GLN A 66 -5.11 -11.61 9.12
C GLN A 66 -5.04 -10.07 9.15
N LEU A 67 -4.04 -9.54 9.87
CA LEU A 67 -3.76 -8.11 9.87
C LEU A 67 -3.01 -7.71 8.60
N ILE A 68 -3.03 -6.42 8.24
CA ILE A 68 -2.32 -5.93 7.07
C ILE A 68 -0.80 -6.17 7.18
N ASN A 69 -0.20 -5.97 8.35
CA ASN A 69 1.23 -6.26 8.58
C ASN A 69 1.62 -7.75 8.51
N GLN A 70 0.63 -8.65 8.51
CA GLN A 70 0.80 -10.10 8.35
C GLN A 70 0.53 -10.57 6.91
N ALA A 71 0.02 -9.69 6.04
CA ALA A 71 -0.33 -10.02 4.67
C ALA A 71 0.92 -10.30 3.82
N LEU A 72 1.01 -11.53 3.32
CA LEU A 72 2.09 -12.00 2.46
C LEU A 72 1.70 -11.98 0.99
N ILE A 73 2.62 -11.51 0.15
CA ILE A 73 2.59 -11.62 -1.30
C ILE A 73 3.46 -12.83 -1.68
N ASP A 74 2.81 -13.84 -2.26
CA ASP A 74 3.44 -15.03 -2.85
C ASP A 74 4.54 -15.70 -1.99
N SER A 75 4.33 -15.79 -0.68
CA SER A 75 5.19 -16.50 0.29
C SER A 75 6.54 -15.86 0.63
N VAL A 76 7.03 -14.88 -0.14
CA VAL A 76 8.41 -14.36 0.00
C VAL A 76 8.43 -12.92 0.51
N THR A 77 7.44 -12.08 0.17
CA THR A 77 7.50 -10.63 0.43
C THR A 77 6.26 -10.14 1.16
N LYS A 78 6.44 -9.40 2.26
CA LYS A 78 5.33 -8.74 2.96
C LYS A 78 4.82 -7.53 2.17
N MET A 79 3.51 -7.30 2.17
CA MET A 79 2.89 -6.22 1.39
C MET A 79 3.47 -4.83 1.72
N TYR A 80 3.74 -4.55 3.00
CA TYR A 80 4.31 -3.27 3.41
C TYR A 80 5.77 -3.07 2.94
N LEU A 81 6.54 -4.13 2.69
CA LEU A 81 7.90 -3.99 2.16
C LEU A 81 7.88 -3.48 0.71
N VAL A 82 6.88 -3.88 -0.07
CA VAL A 82 6.64 -3.32 -1.42
C VAL A 82 6.31 -1.84 -1.33
N LEU A 83 5.49 -1.44 -0.35
CA LEU A 83 5.18 -0.05 -0.08
C LEU A 83 6.44 0.75 0.32
N LEU A 84 7.25 0.24 1.24
CA LEU A 84 8.49 0.90 1.67
C LEU A 84 9.49 1.05 0.53
N TRP A 85 9.61 0.05 -0.35
CA TRP A 85 10.44 0.14 -1.56
C TRP A 85 9.92 1.17 -2.57
N GLN A 86 8.59 1.31 -2.69
CA GLN A 86 7.99 2.35 -3.55
C GLN A 86 8.23 3.75 -2.97
N ILE A 87 8.07 3.89 -1.65
CA ILE A 87 8.35 5.12 -0.93
C ILE A 87 9.83 5.52 -1.09
N SER A 88 10.76 4.58 -0.93
CA SER A 88 12.19 4.89 -1.10
C SER A 88 12.49 5.36 -2.52
N ARG A 89 11.99 4.69 -3.56
CA ARG A 89 12.15 5.16 -4.96
C ARG A 89 11.52 6.53 -5.20
N PHE A 90 10.38 6.85 -4.57
CA PHE A 90 9.77 8.16 -4.72
C PHE A 90 10.66 9.25 -4.13
N PHE A 91 11.21 9.06 -2.93
CA PHE A 91 12.10 10.04 -2.32
C PHE A 91 13.47 10.14 -3.00
N TYR A 92 14.03 9.04 -3.50
CA TYR A 92 15.34 9.03 -4.19
C TYR A 92 15.32 9.60 -5.62
N ASN A 93 14.16 9.75 -6.26
CA ASN A 93 14.06 10.34 -7.61
C ASN A 93 13.62 11.82 -7.59
N PHE A 94 13.33 12.38 -6.41
CA PHE A 94 12.87 13.76 -6.24
C PHE A 94 13.79 14.59 -5.32
N VAL A 95 14.98 14.06 -4.97
CA VAL A 95 16.10 14.78 -4.35
C VAL A 95 17.33 14.60 -5.21
#